data_AF-A0A934DW27-F1
#
_entry.id   AF-A0A934DW27-F1
#
_cell.length_a   1.000
_cell.length_b   1.000
_cell.length_c   1.000
_cell.angle_alpha   90.00
_cell.angle_beta   90.00
_cell.angle_gamma   90.00
#
_symmetry.space_group_name_H-M   'P 1'
#
loop_
_entity.id
_entity.type
_entity.pdbx_description
1 polymer ?
#
loop_
_entity_poly.entity_id
_entity_poly.type
_entity_poly.pdbx_seq_one_letter_code
_entity_poly.pdbx_strand_id
1 'polypeptide(L)'
;MHPLKSARYRPRAMPDKPNYFREAVGLPAHKVLLLVGVVASLAGLWRGHGWPLLAFLVAEAFYLFILPTLPAFRAWVGRNKAGEAAHQKAINLDRIASRLSPNAKARLDGVTRVRGKVLDSMHAMSAPDSMLRDWTVKLDELVNAALRILVAVDGTRVDDRDQRFLQSEIKDLEAEVAKANEGPAKAAKQQRLDLLKKRAGGTGLLKEQREAAVTQLETLEDLLKDLQDQALAGRDAAAFGQRMASLQVQIQAAGETVAMLDRQSETSSELAVLKAGK
;
A
#
# COMPACT_ATOMS: atom_id res chain seq x y z
N MET A 1 12.45 37.56 -4.95
CA MET A 1 11.48 36.82 -5.79
C MET A 1 12.20 35.63 -6.40
N HIS A 2 12.03 34.44 -5.81
CA HIS A 2 12.64 33.19 -6.30
C HIS A 2 11.65 32.47 -7.23
N PRO A 3 12.04 32.04 -8.43
CA PRO A 3 11.17 31.22 -9.27
C PRO A 3 11.07 29.81 -8.69
N LEU A 4 9.84 29.40 -8.38
CA LEU A 4 9.50 28.05 -7.97
C LEU A 4 9.85 27.07 -9.11
N LYS A 5 10.80 26.18 -8.85
CA LYS A 5 11.09 25.01 -9.69
C LYS A 5 9.81 24.18 -9.79
N SER A 6 9.19 24.17 -10.97
CA SER A 6 8.06 23.30 -11.29
C SER A 6 8.44 21.84 -11.01
N ALA A 7 7.76 21.22 -10.05
CA ALA A 7 7.84 19.79 -9.81
C ALA A 7 7.42 19.06 -11.09
N ARG A 8 8.37 18.39 -11.74
CA ARG A 8 8.11 17.56 -12.92
C ARG A 8 7.15 16.45 -12.52
N TYR A 9 5.94 16.50 -13.05
CA TYR A 9 4.98 15.40 -13.03
C TYR A 9 5.67 14.14 -13.56
N ARG A 10 6.01 13.21 -12.66
CA ARG A 10 6.39 11.85 -13.04
C ARG A 10 5.09 11.07 -13.22
N PRO A 11 4.73 10.64 -14.44
CA PRO A 11 3.59 9.76 -14.62
C PRO A 11 3.83 8.50 -13.77
N ARG A 12 2.81 8.11 -12.99
CA ARG A 12 2.76 6.81 -12.29
C ARG A 12 3.19 5.72 -13.27
N ALA A 13 4.11 4.86 -12.87
CA ALA A 13 4.45 3.66 -13.63
C ALA A 13 3.14 2.96 -13.99
N MET A 14 2.84 2.87 -15.29
CA MET A 14 1.69 2.12 -15.76
C MET A 14 1.85 0.69 -15.23
N PRO A 15 0.78 0.05 -14.72
CA PRO A 15 0.84 -1.37 -14.40
C PRO A 15 1.39 -2.10 -15.63
N ASP A 16 2.38 -2.97 -15.42
CA ASP A 16 3.07 -3.67 -16.50
C ASP A 16 2.06 -4.20 -17.50
N LYS A 17 2.24 -3.85 -18.78
CA LYS A 17 1.33 -4.29 -19.84
C LYS A 17 1.25 -5.82 -19.76
N PRO A 18 0.05 -6.40 -19.55
CA PRO A 18 -0.07 -7.84 -19.44
C PRO A 18 0.44 -8.48 -20.73
N ASN A 19 1.23 -9.53 -20.58
CA ASN A 19 1.76 -10.26 -21.73
C ASN A 19 0.62 -11.06 -22.36
N TYR A 20 -0.02 -10.49 -23.38
CA TYR A 20 -1.19 -11.06 -24.05
C TYR A 20 -0.93 -12.45 -24.66
N PHE A 21 0.30 -12.74 -25.09
CA PHE A 21 0.67 -14.07 -25.58
C PHE A 21 0.65 -15.11 -24.46
N ARG A 22 1.19 -14.77 -23.28
CA ARG A 22 1.19 -15.66 -22.12
C ARG A 22 -0.24 -15.96 -21.64
N GLU A 23 -1.11 -14.95 -21.67
CA GLU A 23 -2.51 -15.11 -21.27
C GLU A 23 -3.33 -15.90 -22.31
N ALA A 24 -3.06 -15.75 -23.61
CA ALA A 24 -3.68 -16.55 -24.67
C ALA A 24 -3.39 -18.06 -24.49
N VAL A 25 -2.14 -18.42 -24.20
CA VAL A 25 -1.72 -19.80 -23.91
C VAL A 25 -2.29 -20.29 -22.56
N GLY A 26 -2.53 -19.38 -21.62
CA GLY A 26 -3.03 -19.69 -20.29
C GLY A 26 -4.52 -20.08 -20.23
N LEU A 27 -5.29 -19.78 -21.27
CA LEU A 27 -6.75 -19.96 -21.28
C LEU A 27 -7.16 -21.44 -21.07
N PRO A 28 -8.13 -21.72 -20.18
CA PRO A 28 -8.61 -23.08 -19.95
C PRO A 28 -9.22 -23.70 -21.22
N ALA A 29 -9.92 -22.91 -22.03
CA ALA A 29 -10.46 -23.36 -23.31
C ALA A 29 -9.37 -23.79 -24.30
N HIS A 30 -8.24 -23.07 -24.34
CA HIS A 30 -7.09 -23.42 -25.18
C HIS A 30 -6.43 -24.73 -24.72
N LYS A 31 -6.31 -24.95 -23.40
CA LYS A 31 -5.78 -26.22 -22.85
C LYS A 31 -6.65 -27.43 -23.23
N VAL A 32 -7.97 -27.27 -23.22
CA VAL A 32 -8.91 -28.32 -23.66
C VAL A 32 -8.78 -28.57 -25.17
N LEU A 33 -8.70 -27.51 -25.98
CA LEU A 33 -8.49 -27.61 -27.43
C LEU A 33 -7.16 -28.30 -27.77
N LEU A 34 -6.08 -27.97 -27.05
CA LEU A 34 -4.78 -28.63 -27.15
C LEU A 34 -4.89 -30.13 -26.87
N LEU A 35 -5.54 -30.50 -25.78
CA LEU A 35 -5.69 -31.89 -25.39
C LEU A 35 -6.49 -32.69 -26.43
N VAL A 36 -7.62 -32.16 -26.90
CA VAL A 36 -8.44 -32.79 -27.95
C VAL A 36 -7.67 -32.91 -29.26
N GLY A 37 -6.97 -31.85 -29.66
CA GLY A 37 -6.19 -31.82 -30.90
C GLY A 37 -5.00 -32.81 -30.89
N VAL A 38 -4.30 -32.93 -29.76
CA VAL A 38 -3.22 -33.91 -29.58
C VAL A 38 -3.74 -35.34 -29.65
N VAL A 39 -4.86 -35.64 -28.95
CA VAL A 39 -5.48 -36.98 -28.96
C VAL A 39 -5.94 -37.36 -30.37
N ALA A 40 -6.60 -36.44 -31.08
CA ALA A 40 -7.05 -36.66 -32.46
C ALA A 40 -5.87 -36.85 -33.43
N SER A 41 -4.80 -36.08 -33.25
CA SER A 41 -3.60 -36.16 -34.09
C SER A 41 -2.81 -37.46 -33.87
N LEU A 42 -2.72 -37.93 -32.63
CA LEU A 42 -2.09 -39.23 -32.29
C LEU A 42 -2.86 -40.40 -32.90
N ALA A 43 -4.20 -40.36 -32.86
CA ALA A 43 -5.05 -41.35 -33.51
C ALA A 43 -4.87 -41.38 -35.05
N GLY A 44 -4.68 -40.21 -35.66
CA GLY A 44 -4.34 -40.09 -37.08
C GLY A 44 -2.96 -40.65 -37.42
N LEU A 45 -1.97 -40.41 -36.56
CA LEU A 45 -0.61 -40.92 -36.69
C LEU A 45 -0.57 -42.45 -36.67
N TRP A 46 -1.34 -43.07 -35.78
CA TRP A 46 -1.51 -44.54 -35.70
C TRP A 46 -2.13 -45.13 -36.96
N ARG A 47 -2.94 -44.36 -37.70
CA ARG A 47 -3.50 -44.75 -39.01
C ARG A 47 -2.56 -44.44 -40.18
N GLY A 48 -1.31 -44.07 -39.93
CA GLY A 48 -0.30 -43.78 -40.96
C GLY A 48 -0.43 -42.40 -41.62
N HIS A 49 -1.30 -41.52 -41.11
CA HIS A 49 -1.51 -40.18 -41.67
C HIS A 49 -0.89 -39.13 -40.75
N GLY A 50 0.27 -38.59 -41.13
CA GLY A 50 0.98 -37.55 -40.37
C GLY A 50 0.48 -36.12 -40.61
N TRP A 51 -0.24 -35.89 -41.71
CA TRP A 51 -0.73 -34.57 -42.09
C TRP A 51 -1.73 -33.92 -41.09
N PRO A 52 -2.58 -34.66 -40.33
CA PRO A 52 -3.49 -34.05 -39.35
C PRO A 52 -2.73 -33.39 -38.20
N LEU A 53 -1.59 -33.97 -37.77
CA LEU A 53 -0.73 -33.37 -36.76
C LEU A 53 -0.14 -32.05 -37.27
N LEU A 54 0.33 -32.02 -38.51
CA LEU A 54 0.88 -30.81 -39.12
C LEU A 54 -0.21 -29.72 -39.27
N ALA A 55 -1.40 -30.09 -39.73
CA ALA A 55 -2.53 -29.18 -39.85
C ALA A 55 -2.94 -28.60 -38.49
N PHE A 56 -2.95 -29.43 -37.43
CA PHE A 56 -3.22 -28.99 -36.07
C PHE A 56 -2.17 -27.99 -35.56
N LEU A 57 -0.87 -28.29 -35.74
CA LEU A 57 0.21 -27.38 -35.33
C LEU A 57 0.16 -26.03 -36.06
N VAL A 58 -0.16 -26.04 -37.36
CA VAL A 58 -0.31 -24.81 -38.15
C VAL A 58 -1.53 -24.00 -37.66
N ALA A 59 -2.68 -24.65 -37.45
CA ALA A 59 -3.87 -24.00 -36.93
C ALA A 59 -3.64 -23.39 -35.54
N GLU A 60 -2.92 -24.11 -34.68
CA GLU A 60 -2.56 -23.66 -33.33
C GLU A 60 -1.61 -22.46 -33.36
N ALA A 61 -0.57 -22.50 -34.19
CA ALA A 61 0.35 -21.38 -34.38
C ALA A 61 -0.38 -20.14 -34.88
N PHE A 62 -1.32 -20.31 -35.81
CA PHE A 62 -2.13 -19.23 -36.37
C PHE A 62 -3.08 -18.65 -35.31
N TYR A 63 -3.73 -19.50 -34.51
CA TYR A 63 -4.57 -19.11 -33.39
C TYR A 63 -3.80 -18.27 -32.37
N LEU A 64 -2.62 -18.73 -31.93
CA LEU A 64 -1.78 -18.03 -30.96
C LEU A 64 -1.19 -16.73 -31.50
N PHE A 65 -1.01 -16.61 -32.82
CA PHE A 65 -0.56 -15.38 -33.46
C PHE A 65 -1.68 -14.34 -33.55
N ILE A 66 -2.90 -14.74 -33.94
CA ILE A 66 -4.01 -13.81 -34.16
C ILE A 66 -4.69 -13.38 -32.86
N LEU A 67 -4.95 -14.30 -31.93
CA LEU A 67 -5.70 -14.02 -30.71
C LEU A 67 -5.17 -12.81 -29.90
N PRO A 68 -3.86 -12.64 -29.65
CA PRO A 68 -3.32 -11.50 -28.89
C PRO A 68 -3.41 -10.16 -29.65
N THR A 69 -3.63 -10.18 -30.96
CA THR A 69 -3.81 -8.96 -31.77
C THR A 69 -5.24 -8.42 -31.71
N LEU A 70 -6.23 -9.26 -31.34
CA LEU A 70 -7.63 -8.86 -31.32
C LEU A 70 -7.93 -7.87 -30.19
N PRO A 71 -8.57 -6.71 -30.48
CA PRO A 71 -8.84 -5.68 -29.47
C PRO A 71 -9.82 -6.17 -28.39
N ALA A 72 -10.80 -7.02 -28.76
CA ALA A 72 -11.74 -7.61 -27.82
C ALA A 72 -11.04 -8.53 -26.81
N PHE A 73 -10.07 -9.33 -27.26
CA PHE A 73 -9.28 -10.20 -26.38
C PHE A 73 -8.40 -9.36 -25.43
N ARG A 74 -7.72 -8.33 -25.94
CA ARG A 74 -6.91 -7.43 -25.11
C ARG A 74 -7.74 -6.70 -24.06
N ALA A 75 -8.93 -6.24 -24.42
CA ALA A 75 -9.88 -5.61 -23.50
C ALA A 75 -10.42 -6.60 -22.45
N TRP A 76 -10.67 -7.86 -22.84
CA TRP A 76 -11.07 -8.92 -21.90
C TRP A 76 -9.94 -9.24 -20.92
N VAL A 77 -8.71 -9.47 -21.38
CA VAL A 77 -7.53 -9.69 -20.52
C VAL A 77 -7.31 -8.51 -19.59
N GLY A 78 -7.42 -7.28 -20.10
CA GLY A 78 -7.29 -6.06 -19.30
C GLY A 78 -8.31 -6.01 -18.16
N ARG A 79 -9.59 -6.32 -18.43
CA ARG A 79 -10.63 -6.37 -17.40
C ARG A 79 -10.39 -7.47 -16.38
N ASN A 80 -10.04 -8.68 -16.82
CA ASN A 80 -9.77 -9.79 -15.91
C ASN A 80 -8.57 -9.52 -15.01
N LYS A 81 -7.47 -9.01 -15.57
CA LYS A 81 -6.27 -8.65 -14.78
C LYS A 81 -6.52 -7.50 -13.82
N ALA A 82 -7.31 -6.51 -14.22
CA ALA A 82 -7.72 -5.45 -13.32
C ALA A 82 -8.56 -6.01 -12.15
N GLY A 83 -9.47 -6.96 -12.43
CA GLY A 83 -10.26 -7.66 -11.41
C GLY A 83 -9.39 -8.50 -10.46
N GLU A 84 -8.47 -9.31 -10.99
CA GLU A 84 -7.51 -10.10 -10.21
C GLU A 84 -6.64 -9.20 -9.33
N ALA A 85 -6.11 -8.10 -9.88
CA ALA A 85 -5.29 -7.16 -9.14
C ALA A 85 -6.09 -6.45 -8.03
N ALA A 86 -7.35 -6.09 -8.29
CA ALA A 86 -8.23 -5.51 -7.29
C ALA A 86 -8.55 -6.51 -6.17
N HIS A 87 -8.83 -7.77 -6.52
CA HIS A 87 -9.09 -8.83 -5.56
C HIS A 87 -7.86 -9.14 -4.69
N GLN A 88 -6.67 -9.25 -5.29
CA GLN A 88 -5.43 -9.47 -4.55
C GLN A 88 -5.11 -8.29 -3.63
N LYS A 89 -5.37 -7.05 -4.08
CA LYS A 89 -5.27 -5.86 -3.22
C LYS A 89 -6.23 -5.98 -2.04
N ALA A 90 -7.50 -6.32 -2.26
CA ALA A 90 -8.48 -6.49 -1.19
C ALA A 90 -8.05 -7.53 -0.15
N ILE A 91 -7.58 -8.70 -0.59
CA ILE A 91 -7.04 -9.75 0.31
C ILE A 91 -5.85 -9.22 1.12
N ASN A 92 -4.93 -8.51 0.47
CA ASN A 92 -3.76 -7.97 1.14
C ASN A 92 -4.15 -6.91 2.19
N LEU A 93 -5.12 -6.05 1.86
CA LEU A 93 -5.63 -5.03 2.80
C LEU A 93 -6.33 -5.66 3.99
N ASP A 94 -7.16 -6.68 3.76
CA ASP A 94 -7.84 -7.42 4.83
C ASP A 94 -6.84 -8.13 5.76
N ARG A 95 -5.80 -8.76 5.18
CA ARG A 95 -4.72 -9.35 5.94
C ARG A 95 -3.98 -8.32 6.80
N ILE A 96 -3.72 -7.12 6.27
CA ILE A 96 -3.06 -6.04 7.01
C ILE A 96 -3.99 -5.52 8.11
N ALA A 97 -5.26 -5.28 7.79
CA ALA A 97 -6.26 -4.78 8.72
C ALA A 97 -6.54 -5.76 9.87
N SER A 98 -6.46 -7.07 9.64
CA SER A 98 -6.63 -8.09 10.68
C SER A 98 -5.58 -8.04 11.79
N ARG A 99 -4.44 -7.38 11.56
CA ARG A 99 -3.35 -7.21 12.54
C ARG A 99 -3.48 -5.95 13.38
N LEU A 100 -4.43 -5.07 13.06
CA LEU A 100 -4.65 -3.83 13.78
C LEU A 100 -5.27 -4.08 15.16
N SER A 101 -4.91 -3.23 16.12
CA SER A 101 -5.60 -3.16 17.41
C SER A 101 -7.11 -2.84 17.22
N PRO A 102 -7.98 -3.22 18.16
CA PRO A 102 -9.42 -2.97 18.06
C PRO A 102 -9.78 -1.49 17.83
N ASN A 103 -9.02 -0.57 18.41
CA ASN A 103 -9.23 0.87 18.22
C ASN A 103 -8.86 1.31 16.80
N ALA A 104 -7.70 0.86 16.29
CA ALA A 104 -7.28 1.18 14.93
C ALA A 104 -8.24 0.58 13.88
N LYS A 105 -8.75 -0.63 14.13
CA LYS A 105 -9.79 -1.24 13.29
C LYS A 105 -11.08 -0.42 13.27
N ALA A 106 -11.55 0.03 14.43
CA ALA A 106 -12.75 0.86 14.53
C ALA A 106 -12.61 2.19 13.76
N ARG A 107 -11.42 2.83 13.81
CA ARG A 107 -11.14 4.03 13.02
C ARG A 107 -11.15 3.74 11.51
N LEU A 108 -10.50 2.65 11.08
CA LEU A 108 -10.51 2.24 9.67
C LEU A 108 -11.93 1.96 9.16
N ASP A 109 -12.76 1.28 9.95
CA ASP A 109 -14.16 1.01 9.62
C ASP A 109 -14.96 2.32 9.50
N GLY A 110 -14.64 3.32 10.33
CA GLY A 110 -15.19 4.68 10.24
C GLY A 110 -14.88 5.34 8.89
N VAL A 111 -13.60 5.38 8.51
CA VAL A 111 -13.12 5.93 7.23
C VAL A 111 -13.78 5.22 6.04
N THR A 112 -13.82 3.89 6.07
CA THR A 112 -14.43 3.06 5.01
C THR A 112 -15.93 3.33 4.87
N ARG A 113 -16.62 3.50 6.01
CA ARG A 113 -18.06 3.83 6.04
C ARG A 113 -18.33 5.21 5.43
N VAL A 114 -17.53 6.21 5.78
CA VAL A 114 -17.69 7.57 5.21
C VAL A 114 -17.44 7.54 3.69
N ARG A 115 -16.40 6.84 3.24
CA ARG A 115 -16.15 6.59 1.81
C ARG A 115 -17.36 5.99 1.10
N GLY A 116 -18.01 4.99 1.70
CA GLY A 116 -19.25 4.40 1.17
C GLY A 116 -20.36 5.43 1.01
N LYS A 117 -20.64 6.20 2.07
CA LYS A 117 -21.67 7.25 2.05
C LYS A 117 -21.42 8.32 0.99
N VAL A 118 -20.16 8.72 0.78
CA VAL A 118 -19.80 9.68 -0.28
C VAL A 118 -20.18 9.13 -1.66
N LEU A 119 -19.84 7.88 -1.96
CA LEU A 119 -20.17 7.26 -3.24
C LEU A 119 -21.67 7.06 -3.43
N ASP A 120 -22.39 6.63 -2.39
CA ASP A 120 -23.84 6.49 -2.44
C ASP A 120 -24.51 7.84 -2.75
N SER A 121 -24.01 8.92 -2.14
CA SER A 121 -24.49 10.29 -2.39
C SER A 121 -24.22 10.74 -3.83
N MET A 122 -23.05 10.39 -4.39
CA MET A 122 -22.76 10.69 -5.80
C MET A 122 -23.66 9.92 -6.77
N HIS A 123 -23.94 8.66 -6.48
CA HIS A 123 -24.87 7.86 -7.27
C HIS A 123 -26.27 8.48 -7.25
N ALA A 124 -26.72 8.96 -6.10
CA ALA A 124 -28.00 9.68 -5.97
C ALA A 124 -28.04 10.97 -6.80
N MET A 125 -26.90 11.65 -6.97
CA MET A 125 -26.77 12.86 -7.81
C MET A 125 -26.70 12.59 -9.32
N SER A 126 -26.81 11.33 -9.76
CA SER A 126 -26.68 10.95 -11.18
C SER A 126 -25.37 11.42 -11.82
N ALA A 127 -24.27 11.36 -11.06
CA ALA A 127 -22.94 11.70 -11.55
C ALA A 127 -22.54 10.81 -12.76
N PRO A 128 -21.82 11.34 -13.76
CA PRO A 128 -21.37 10.54 -14.89
C PRO A 128 -20.54 9.32 -14.46
N ASP A 129 -20.72 8.18 -15.13
CA ASP A 129 -19.99 6.94 -14.82
C ASP A 129 -18.46 7.08 -14.83
N SER A 130 -17.92 7.93 -15.72
CA SER A 130 -16.49 8.23 -15.75
C SER A 130 -16.04 8.90 -14.46
N MET A 131 -16.84 9.83 -13.95
CA MET A 131 -16.59 10.56 -12.71
C MET A 131 -16.66 9.62 -11.50
N LEU A 132 -17.70 8.78 -11.42
CA LEU A 132 -17.84 7.78 -10.34
C LEU A 132 -16.65 6.83 -10.27
N ARG A 133 -16.15 6.36 -11.43
CA ARG A 133 -14.95 5.51 -11.48
C ARG A 133 -13.71 6.23 -10.98
N ASP A 134 -13.46 7.44 -11.47
CA ASP A 134 -12.30 8.23 -11.05
C ASP A 134 -12.31 8.52 -9.55
N TRP A 135 -13.50 8.76 -9.00
CA TRP A 135 -13.68 9.09 -7.58
C TRP A 135 -13.55 7.87 -6.68
N THR A 136 -14.10 6.74 -7.12
CA THR A 136 -13.93 5.45 -6.46
C THR A 136 -12.45 5.17 -6.24
N VAL A 137 -11.63 5.32 -7.28
CA VAL A 137 -10.17 5.10 -7.19
C VAL A 137 -9.52 6.04 -6.18
N LYS A 138 -9.87 7.33 -6.19
CA LYS A 138 -9.25 8.31 -5.28
C LYS A 138 -9.66 8.11 -3.82
N LEU A 139 -10.93 7.80 -3.56
CA LEU A 139 -11.40 7.50 -2.21
C LEU A 139 -10.78 6.20 -1.68
N ASP A 140 -10.58 5.20 -2.54
CA ASP A 140 -9.85 3.98 -2.18
C ASP A 140 -8.37 4.26 -1.87
N GLU A 141 -7.73 5.17 -2.61
CA GLU A 141 -6.37 5.63 -2.29
C GLU A 141 -6.30 6.31 -0.92
N LEU A 142 -7.33 7.08 -0.55
CA LEU A 142 -7.42 7.71 0.76
C LEU A 142 -7.58 6.68 1.89
N VAL A 143 -8.51 5.74 1.74
CA VAL A 143 -8.69 4.64 2.72
C VAL A 143 -7.39 3.86 2.87
N ASN A 144 -6.67 3.61 1.77
CA ASN A 144 -5.37 2.94 1.80
C ASN A 144 -4.29 3.77 2.52
N ALA A 145 -4.28 5.10 2.36
CA ALA A 145 -3.37 5.99 3.08
C ALA A 145 -3.67 5.97 4.58
N ALA A 146 -4.95 6.05 4.96
CA ALA A 146 -5.41 5.95 6.34
C ALA A 146 -5.01 4.60 6.97
N LEU A 147 -5.20 3.48 6.25
CA LEU A 147 -4.75 2.16 6.69
C LEU A 147 -3.25 2.13 6.97
N ARG A 148 -2.43 2.66 6.05
CA ARG A 148 -0.97 2.67 6.21
C ARG A 148 -0.54 3.48 7.43
N ILE A 149 -1.14 4.65 7.64
CA ILE A 149 -0.91 5.44 8.84
C ILE A 149 -1.30 4.65 10.09
N LEU A 150 -2.49 4.04 10.10
CA LEU A 150 -2.96 3.26 11.24
C LEU A 150 -2.01 2.11 11.57
N VAL A 151 -1.55 1.36 10.57
CA VAL A 151 -0.58 0.28 10.76
C VAL A 151 0.72 0.81 11.36
N ALA A 152 1.25 1.91 10.83
CA ALA A 152 2.50 2.47 11.28
C ALA A 152 2.39 3.03 12.72
N VAL A 153 1.28 3.70 13.05
CA VAL A 153 1.00 4.25 14.38
C VAL A 153 0.74 3.15 15.43
N ASP A 154 0.08 2.06 15.04
CA ASP A 154 -0.23 0.93 15.91
C ASP A 154 1.03 0.09 16.18
N GLY A 155 1.88 -0.11 15.15
CA GLY A 155 3.16 -0.82 15.28
C GLY A 155 4.24 -0.06 16.05
N THR A 156 4.18 1.26 16.10
CA THR A 156 5.16 2.12 16.82
C THR A 156 4.69 2.57 18.19
N ARG A 157 3.75 1.84 18.80
CA ARG A 157 3.25 2.16 20.13
C ARG A 157 4.36 2.00 21.18
N VAL A 158 4.89 3.14 21.66
CA VAL A 158 5.84 3.18 22.77
C VAL A 158 5.07 3.01 24.09
N ASP A 159 5.48 2.07 24.95
CA ASP A 159 4.96 1.99 26.32
C ASP A 159 5.61 3.12 27.15
N ASP A 160 4.79 4.03 27.70
CA ASP A 160 5.27 5.10 28.57
C ASP A 160 6.04 4.56 29.80
N ARG A 161 5.80 3.31 30.19
CA ARG A 161 6.57 2.64 31.26
C ARG A 161 8.00 2.35 30.83
N ASP A 162 8.21 1.88 29.60
CA ASP A 162 9.55 1.63 29.05
C ASP A 162 10.35 2.92 28.94
N GLN A 163 9.69 4.02 28.57
CA GLN A 163 10.33 5.32 28.51
C GLN A 163 10.76 5.82 29.90
N ARG A 164 9.89 5.70 30.91
CA ARG A 164 10.23 6.08 32.30
C ARG A 164 11.38 5.24 32.86
N PHE A 165 11.34 3.93 32.59
CA PHE A 165 12.41 3.02 33.00
C PHE A 165 13.75 3.36 32.34
N LEU A 166 13.74 3.66 31.04
CA LEU A 166 14.94 4.08 30.32
C LEU A 166 15.51 5.39 30.89
N GLN A 167 14.65 6.35 31.25
CA GLN A 167 15.10 7.60 31.86
C GLN A 167 15.68 7.41 33.26
N SER A 168 15.10 6.52 34.09
CA SER A 168 15.70 6.19 35.39
C SER A 168 17.06 5.50 35.23
N GLU A 169 17.17 4.55 34.29
CA GLU A 169 18.44 3.84 34.04
C GLU A 169 19.55 4.80 33.57
N ILE A 170 19.21 5.80 32.74
CA ILE A 170 20.13 6.86 32.34
C ILE A 170 20.60 7.65 33.56
N LYS A 171 19.67 8.11 34.40
CA LYS A 171 19.97 8.94 35.57
C LYS A 171 20.86 8.20 36.58
N ASP A 172 20.58 6.92 36.82
CA ASP A 172 21.36 6.09 37.73
C ASP A 172 22.77 5.85 37.17
N LEU A 173 22.89 5.56 35.87
CA LEU A 173 24.19 5.34 35.23
C LEU A 173 25.01 6.63 35.14
N GLU A 174 24.39 7.80 34.97
CA GLU A 174 25.06 9.11 35.07
C GLU A 174 25.68 9.31 36.46
N ALA A 175 24.93 9.00 37.51
CA ALA A 175 25.42 9.08 38.88
C ALA A 175 26.56 8.10 39.15
N GLU A 176 26.50 6.89 38.59
CA GLU A 176 27.59 5.91 38.69
C GLU A 176 28.85 6.33 37.95
N VAL A 177 28.71 6.89 36.74
CA VAL A 177 29.83 7.42 35.95
C VAL A 177 30.51 8.58 36.66
N ALA A 178 29.72 9.48 37.26
CA ALA A 178 30.22 10.62 38.02
C ALA A 178 31.03 10.20 39.26
N LYS A 179 30.67 9.07 39.89
CA LYS A 179 31.36 8.52 41.06
C LYS A 179 32.51 7.56 40.72
N ALA A 180 32.66 7.17 39.46
CA ALA A 180 33.68 6.21 39.04
C ALA A 180 35.06 6.86 38.89
N ASN A 181 36.09 6.16 39.35
CA ASN A 181 37.48 6.55 39.13
C ASN A 181 37.86 6.43 37.65
N GLU A 182 38.81 7.26 37.21
CA GLU A 182 39.41 7.18 35.87
C GLU A 182 39.92 5.75 35.59
N GLY A 183 39.54 5.17 34.45
CA GLY A 183 39.93 3.82 34.08
C GLY A 183 38.98 3.13 33.08
N PRO A 184 39.30 1.89 32.67
CA PRO A 184 38.54 1.14 31.65
C PRO A 184 37.08 0.90 32.05
N ALA A 185 36.79 0.75 33.35
CA ALA A 185 35.42 0.61 33.85
C ALA A 185 34.58 1.88 33.65
N LYS A 186 35.15 3.08 33.89
CA LYS A 186 34.47 4.36 33.63
C LYS A 186 34.21 4.56 32.14
N ALA A 187 35.19 4.23 31.29
CA ALA A 187 35.04 4.30 29.83
C ALA A 187 33.90 3.38 29.32
N ALA A 188 33.83 2.14 29.81
CA ALA A 188 32.74 1.22 29.47
C ALA A 188 31.36 1.73 29.92
N LYS A 189 31.26 2.31 31.14
CA LYS A 189 30.02 2.92 31.63
C LYS A 189 29.62 4.16 30.82
N GLN A 190 30.59 4.99 30.42
CA GLN A 190 30.36 6.15 29.55
C GLN A 190 29.79 5.73 28.20
N GLN A 191 30.37 4.69 27.59
CA GLN A 191 29.88 4.15 26.32
C GLN A 191 28.45 3.60 26.45
N ARG A 192 28.14 2.88 27.54
CA ARG A 192 26.76 2.42 27.82
C ARG A 192 25.81 3.60 28.00
N LEU A 193 26.24 4.66 28.70
CA LEU A 193 25.45 5.87 28.91
C LEU A 193 25.13 6.57 27.59
N ASP A 194 26.12 6.74 26.72
CA ASP A 194 25.94 7.36 25.41
C ASP A 194 24.95 6.56 24.53
N LEU A 195 24.99 5.22 24.61
CA LEU A 195 24.03 4.35 23.93
C LEU A 195 22.61 4.51 24.49
N LEU A 196 22.45 4.54 25.82
CA LEU A 196 21.14 4.74 26.44
C LEU A 196 20.55 6.12 26.09
N LYS A 197 21.38 7.17 26.09
CA LYS A 197 20.98 8.52 25.65
C LYS A 197 20.54 8.55 24.19
N LYS A 198 21.28 7.89 23.29
CA LYS A 198 20.88 7.76 21.88
C LYS A 198 19.53 7.05 21.72
N ARG A 199 19.30 5.97 22.47
CA ARG A 199 18.02 5.26 22.47
C ARG A 199 16.87 6.14 22.97
N ALA A 200 17.09 6.91 24.05
CA ALA A 200 16.10 7.85 24.58
C ALA A 200 15.81 9.01 23.61
N GLY A 201 16.82 9.49 22.87
CA GLY A 201 16.62 10.48 21.81
C GLY A 201 15.79 9.93 20.65
N GLY A 202 16.05 8.68 20.24
CA GLY A 202 15.29 7.99 19.19
C GLY A 202 13.81 7.81 19.54
N THR A 203 13.49 7.45 20.80
CA THR A 203 12.09 7.31 21.23
C THR A 203 11.33 8.65 21.24
N GLY A 204 12.01 9.76 21.56
CA GLY A 204 11.45 11.10 21.45
C GLY A 204 11.06 11.47 20.02
N LEU A 205 11.97 11.25 19.07
CA LEU A 205 11.72 11.50 17.65
C LEU A 205 10.61 10.59 17.08
N LEU A 206 10.59 9.32 17.48
CA LEU A 206 9.53 8.38 17.10
C LEU A 206 8.16 8.85 17.60
N LYS A 207 8.08 9.38 18.83
CA LYS A 207 6.85 9.92 19.40
C LYS A 207 6.33 11.13 18.62
N GLU A 208 7.22 12.07 18.29
CA GLU A 208 6.89 13.26 17.49
C GLU A 208 6.36 12.86 16.09
N GLN A 209 7.04 11.92 15.42
CA GLN A 209 6.58 11.43 14.11
C GLN A 209 5.26 10.68 14.19
N ARG A 210 5.04 9.91 15.27
CA ARG A 210 3.78 9.23 15.51
C ARG A 210 2.65 10.24 15.73
N GLU A 211 2.90 11.32 16.47
CA GLU A 211 1.94 12.40 16.66
C GLU A 211 1.60 13.07 15.32
N ALA A 212 2.62 13.40 14.50
CA ALA A 212 2.41 13.91 13.15
C ALA A 212 1.55 12.95 12.30
N ALA A 213 1.80 11.65 12.36
CA ALA A 213 1.02 10.64 11.65
C ALA A 213 -0.44 10.60 12.13
N VAL A 214 -0.69 10.69 13.44
CA VAL A 214 -2.06 10.76 14.00
C VAL A 214 -2.78 12.01 13.52
N THR A 215 -2.13 13.17 13.56
CA THR A 215 -2.71 14.43 13.06
C THR A 215 -3.03 14.37 11.57
N GLN A 216 -2.20 13.70 10.78
CA GLN A 216 -2.48 13.48 9.35
C GLN A 216 -3.68 12.55 9.14
N LEU A 217 -3.83 11.51 9.95
CA LEU A 217 -5.01 10.65 9.92
C LEU A 217 -6.29 11.44 10.24
N GLU A 218 -6.26 12.28 11.27
CA GLU A 218 -7.40 13.13 11.67
C GLU A 218 -7.75 14.12 10.56
N THR A 219 -6.73 14.71 9.92
CA THR A 219 -6.92 15.59 8.76
C THR A 219 -7.60 14.86 7.59
N LEU A 220 -7.20 13.62 7.30
CA LEU A 220 -7.83 12.80 6.26
C LEU A 220 -9.28 12.43 6.62
N GLU A 221 -9.55 12.09 7.88
CA GLU A 221 -10.89 11.79 8.40
C GLU A 221 -11.82 13.01 8.28
N ASP A 222 -11.34 14.20 8.63
CA ASP A 222 -12.12 15.43 8.56
C ASP A 222 -12.38 15.86 7.12
N LEU A 223 -11.40 15.70 6.22
CA LEU A 223 -11.62 15.92 4.78
C LEU A 223 -12.67 14.96 4.21
N LEU A 224 -12.68 13.70 4.62
CA LEU A 224 -13.71 12.74 4.21
C LEU A 224 -15.09 13.15 4.70
N LYS A 225 -15.23 13.60 5.95
CA LYS A 225 -16.51 14.09 6.50
C LYS A 225 -16.98 15.33 5.73
N ASP A 226 -16.09 16.27 5.48
CA ASP A 226 -16.39 17.49 4.73
C ASP A 226 -16.85 17.18 3.29
N LEU A 227 -16.26 16.16 2.64
CA LEU A 227 -16.71 15.67 1.34
C LEU A 227 -18.09 15.01 1.42
N GLN A 228 -18.34 14.23 2.47
CA GLN A 228 -19.66 13.64 2.71
C GLN A 228 -20.72 14.73 2.85
N ASP A 229 -20.46 15.76 3.66
CA ASP A 229 -21.39 16.86 3.90
C ASP A 229 -21.66 17.65 2.60
N GLN A 230 -20.65 17.85 1.76
CA GLN A 230 -20.82 18.50 0.46
C GLN A 230 -21.58 17.67 -0.56
N ALA A 231 -21.36 16.36 -0.58
CA ALA A 231 -22.10 15.45 -1.45
C ALA A 231 -23.58 15.45 -1.07
N LEU A 232 -23.89 15.44 0.23
CA LEU A 232 -25.25 15.55 0.74
C LEU A 232 -25.89 16.92 0.46
N ALA A 233 -25.10 17.99 0.47
CA ALA A 233 -25.57 19.34 0.17
C ALA A 233 -25.87 19.57 -1.32
N GLY A 234 -25.65 18.58 -2.22
CA GLY A 234 -25.94 18.69 -3.64
C GLY A 234 -25.10 19.75 -4.37
N ARG A 235 -23.89 20.06 -3.86
CA ARG A 235 -23.03 21.10 -4.42
C ARG A 235 -22.39 20.69 -5.76
N ASP A 236 -22.03 21.70 -6.55
CA ASP A 236 -21.42 21.59 -7.87
C ASP A 236 -20.22 20.61 -7.89
N ALA A 237 -20.31 19.65 -8.80
CA ALA A 237 -19.30 18.64 -9.11
C ALA A 237 -17.88 19.23 -9.32
N ALA A 238 -17.79 20.47 -9.82
CA ALA A 238 -16.53 21.17 -10.03
C ALA A 238 -15.84 21.58 -8.70
N ALA A 239 -16.60 22.09 -7.72
CA ALA A 239 -16.08 22.46 -6.41
C ALA A 239 -15.57 21.23 -5.64
N PHE A 240 -16.25 20.10 -5.81
CA PHE A 240 -15.83 18.82 -5.26
C PHE A 240 -14.50 18.34 -5.86
N GLY A 241 -14.32 18.52 -7.18
CA GLY A 241 -13.08 18.20 -7.88
C GLY A 241 -11.85 18.97 -7.37
N GLN A 242 -12.01 20.23 -6.97
CA GLN A 242 -10.91 21.02 -6.38
C GLN A 242 -10.48 20.47 -5.01
N ARG A 243 -11.42 20.06 -4.16
CA ARG A 243 -11.09 19.43 -2.86
C ARG A 243 -10.41 18.07 -3.01
N MET A 244 -10.68 17.37 -4.11
CA MET A 244 -9.94 16.14 -4.44
C MET A 244 -8.47 16.41 -4.75
N ALA A 245 -8.13 17.56 -5.33
CA ALA A 245 -6.72 17.93 -5.54
C ALA A 245 -6.00 18.12 -4.20
N SER A 246 -6.65 18.74 -3.22
CA SER A 246 -6.10 18.82 -1.86
C SER A 246 -5.98 17.45 -1.20
N LEU A 247 -6.91 16.52 -1.42
CA LEU A 247 -6.78 15.15 -0.94
C LEU A 247 -5.56 14.42 -1.52
N GLN A 248 -5.27 14.62 -2.80
CA GLN A 248 -4.10 14.00 -3.43
C GLN A 248 -2.80 14.47 -2.76
N VAL A 249 -2.72 15.76 -2.41
CA VAL A 249 -1.60 16.33 -1.66
C VAL A 249 -1.50 15.70 -0.26
N GLN A 250 -2.63 15.55 0.43
CA GLN A 250 -2.65 14.95 1.77
C GLN A 250 -2.30 13.46 1.74
N ILE A 251 -2.72 12.70 0.73
CA ILE A 251 -2.33 11.30 0.54
C ILE A 251 -0.81 11.19 0.32
N GLN A 252 -0.21 12.13 -0.42
CA GLN A 252 1.25 12.17 -0.60
C GLN A 252 1.96 12.49 0.72
N ALA A 253 1.50 13.50 1.45
CA ALA A 253 2.05 13.87 2.76
C ALA A 253 1.93 12.73 3.79
N ALA A 254 0.80 12.01 3.79
CA ALA A 254 0.59 10.81 4.58
C ALA A 254 1.61 9.71 4.22
N GLY A 255 1.87 9.49 2.93
CA GLY A 255 2.88 8.53 2.47
C GLY A 255 4.29 8.88 2.93
N GLU A 256 4.67 10.16 2.90
CA GLU A 256 5.95 10.64 3.41
C GLU A 256 6.05 10.45 4.93
N THR A 257 4.99 10.76 5.66
CA THR A 257 4.93 10.61 7.12
C THR A 257 5.09 9.16 7.55
N VAL A 258 4.40 8.22 6.88
CA VAL A 258 4.56 6.77 7.12
C VAL A 258 5.99 6.34 6.83
N ALA A 259 6.56 6.77 5.70
CA ALA A 259 7.93 6.40 5.33
C ALA A 259 8.98 6.95 6.32
N MET A 260 8.75 8.11 6.94
CA MET A 260 9.61 8.62 8.01
C MET A 260 9.49 7.77 9.27
N LEU A 261 8.26 7.42 9.65
CA LEU A 261 7.97 6.63 10.85
C LEU A 261 8.57 5.21 10.74
N ASP A 262 8.42 4.56 9.59
CA ASP A 262 8.99 3.24 9.32
C ASP A 262 10.52 3.27 9.47
N ARG A 263 11.21 4.23 8.83
CA ARG A 263 12.67 4.38 8.94
C ARG A 263 13.14 4.59 10.38
N GLN A 264 12.43 5.40 11.17
CA GLN A 264 12.79 5.61 12.57
C GLN A 264 12.50 4.41 13.47
N SER A 265 11.47 3.63 13.14
CA SER A 265 11.18 2.39 13.86
C SER A 265 12.27 1.33 13.60
N GLU A 266 12.73 1.22 12.35
CA GLU A 266 13.78 0.29 11.93
C GLU A 266 15.10 0.63 12.64
N THR A 267 15.55 1.89 12.59
CA THR A 267 16.78 2.33 13.27
C THR A 267 16.71 2.08 14.78
N SER A 268 15.56 2.33 15.40
CA SER A 268 15.35 2.07 16.82
C SER A 268 15.40 0.57 17.15
N SER A 269 14.91 -0.28 16.26
CA SER A 269 14.91 -1.74 16.41
C SER A 269 16.31 -2.35 16.22
N GLU A 270 17.08 -1.89 15.23
CA GLU A 270 18.45 -2.34 14.98
C GLU A 270 19.38 -2.02 16.16
N LEU A 271 19.24 -0.83 16.75
CA LEU A 271 19.96 -0.44 17.96
C LEU A 271 19.61 -1.33 19.15
N ALA A 272 18.39 -1.86 19.22
CA ALA A 272 17.98 -2.78 20.28
C ALA A 272 18.56 -4.20 20.08
N VAL A 273 18.57 -4.70 18.85
CA VAL A 273 19.11 -6.05 18.51
C VAL A 273 20.62 -6.11 18.71
N LEU A 274 21.37 -5.06 18.35
CA LEU A 274 22.82 -4.99 18.58
C LEU A 274 23.23 -5.06 20.06
N LYS A 275 22.31 -4.79 21.00
CA LYS A 275 22.52 -4.94 22.45
C LYS A 275 22.21 -6.36 22.95
N ALA A 276 21.25 -7.06 22.34
CA ALA A 276 20.86 -8.41 22.76
C ALA A 276 21.88 -9.48 22.29
N GLY A 277 22.69 -9.17 21.28
CA GLY A 277 23.72 -10.06 20.73
C GLY A 277 25.14 -9.88 21.30
N LYS A 278 25.32 -9.12 22.38
CA LYS A 278 26.61 -8.93 23.10
C LYS A 278 26.43 -9.22 24.58
#